data_AF-A0A947EQZ2-F1
#
_entry.id   AF-A0A947EQZ2-F1
#
_cell.length_a   1.000
_cell.length_b   1.000
_cell.length_c   1.000
_cell.angle_alpha   90.00
_cell.angle_beta   90.00
_cell.angle_gamma   90.00
#
_symmetry.space_group_name_H-M   'P 1'
#
loop_
_entity.id
_entity.type
_entity.pdbx_description
1 polymer ?
#
loop_
_entity_poly.entity_id
_entity_poly.type
_entity_poly.pdbx_seq_one_letter_code
_entity_poly.pdbx_strand_id
1 'polypeptide(L)' 'YIACSISVRSEIVVPLFVNGKNIGQIDIDSETPDPFSEADERFLEFVNREVAKIL' A
#
# COMPACT_ATOMS: atom_id res chain seq x y z
N TYR A 1 4.27 6.60 -8.68
CA TYR A 1 4.94 7.58 -7.81
C TYR A 1 4.56 8.99 -8.22
N ILE A 2 3.63 9.60 -7.50
CA ILE A 2 3.40 11.05 -7.48
C ILE A 2 3.81 11.47 -6.08
N ALA A 3 4.94 12.16 -5.94
CA ALA A 3 5.46 12.51 -4.62
C ALA A 3 4.45 13.40 -3.86
N CYS A 4 3.89 12.90 -2.75
CA CYS A 4 3.02 13.67 -1.87
C CYS A 4 3.82 14.63 -0.95
N SER A 5 5.11 14.34 -0.71
CA SER A 5 6.03 15.22 -0.01
C SER A 5 7.48 15.04 -0.49
N ILE A 6 8.29 16.10 -0.42
CA ILE A 6 9.74 16.04 -0.65
C ILE A 6 10.49 15.37 0.51
N SER A 7 9.85 15.18 1.66
CA SER A 7 10.44 14.55 2.85
C SER A 7 10.34 13.03 2.86
N VAL A 8 9.65 12.42 1.89
CA VAL A 8 9.48 10.96 1.80
C VAL A 8 10.83 10.28 1.59
N ARG A 9 11.12 9.28 2.42
CA ARG A 9 12.35 8.47 2.37
C ARG A 9 12.09 6.99 2.16
N SER A 10 10.85 6.54 2.29
CA SER A 10 10.40 5.18 2.01
C SER A 10 8.89 5.18 1.72
N GLU A 11 8.44 4.24 0.91
CA GLU A 11 7.05 4.10 0.46
C GLU A 11 6.71 2.59 0.43
N ILE A 12 5.50 2.22 0.85
CA ILE A 12 4.93 0.89 0.60
C ILE A 12 3.61 1.04 -0.16
N VAL A 13 3.53 0.39 -1.30
CA VAL A 13 2.36 0.44 -2.19
C VAL A 13 1.80 -0.96 -2.36
N VAL A 14 0.54 -1.16 -1.98
CA VAL A 14 -0.16 -2.44 -2.15
C VAL A 14 -1.35 -2.24 -3.09
N PRO A 15 -1.35 -2.85 -4.29
CA PRO A 15 -2.43 -2.67 -5.27
C PRO A 15 -3.71 -3.42 -4.84
N LEU A 16 -4.86 -2.78 -5.06
CA LEU A 16 -6.18 -3.33 -4.80
C LEU A 16 -6.78 -3.88 -6.09
N PHE A 17 -7.11 -5.17 -6.08
CA PHE A 17 -7.73 -5.86 -7.21
C PHE A 17 -9.14 -6.35 -6.88
N VAL A 18 -10.08 -6.09 -7.78
CA VAL A 18 -11.44 -6.64 -7.77
C VAL A 18 -11.72 -7.25 -9.14
N ASN A 19 -12.16 -8.51 -9.18
CA ASN A 19 -12.41 -9.27 -10.41
C ASN A 19 -11.22 -9.26 -11.39
N GLY A 20 -10.00 -9.37 -10.88
CA GLY A 20 -8.77 -9.35 -11.67
C GLY A 20 -8.39 -7.97 -12.24
N LYS A 21 -9.16 -6.92 -11.94
CA LYS A 21 -8.89 -5.55 -12.35
C LYS A 21 -8.30 -4.77 -11.19
N ASN A 22 -7.19 -4.06 -11.43
CA ASN A 22 -6.69 -3.07 -10.49
C ASN A 22 -7.68 -1.89 -10.43
N ILE A 23 -8.21 -1.60 -9.24
CA ILE A 23 -9.18 -0.52 -9.01
C ILE A 23 -8.69 0.53 -8.03
N GLY A 24 -7.46 0.41 -7.52
CA GLY A 24 -6.89 1.30 -6.52
C GLY A 24 -5.61 0.76 -5.90
N GLN A 25 -5.14 1.43 -4.85
CA GLN A 25 -3.97 1.03 -4.08
C GLN A 25 -4.07 1.56 -2.64
N ILE A 26 -3.43 0.85 -1.72
CA ILE A 26 -2.97 1.42 -0.46
C ILE A 26 -1.59 2.00 -0.75
N ASP A 27 -1.39 3.26 -0.36
CA ASP A 27 -0.18 4.03 -0.61
C ASP A 27 0.22 4.70 0.71
N ILE A 28 1.38 4.32 1.25
CA ILE A 28 1.86 4.80 2.55
C ILE A 28 3.28 5.31 2.41
N ASP A 29 3.44 6.61 2.63
CA ASP A 29 4.72 7.30 2.71
C ASP A 29 5.30 7.26 4.13
N SER A 30 6.63 7.29 4.23
CA SER A 30 7.36 7.47 5.48
C SER A 30 8.56 8.38 5.31
N GLU A 31 8.80 9.25 6.31
CA GLU A 31 10.02 10.05 6.44
C GLU A 31 11.18 9.27 7.09
N THR A 32 10.92 8.06 7.60
CA THR A 32 11.94 7.16 8.15
C THR A 32 12.42 6.19 7.07
N PRO A 33 13.74 6.03 6.85
CA PRO A 33 14.27 5.01 5.94
C PRO A 33 13.98 3.58 6.40
N ASP A 34 13.62 2.71 5.45
CA ASP A 34 13.37 1.28 5.66
C ASP A 34 12.44 0.95 6.86
N PRO A 35 11.26 1.60 6.97
CA PRO A 35 10.40 1.48 8.14
C PRO A 35 9.42 0.30 8.04
N PHE A 36 9.27 -0.28 6.84
CA PHE A 36 8.28 -1.30 6.54
C PHE A 36 8.95 -2.67 6.52
N SER A 37 8.41 -3.58 7.31
CA SER A 37 8.80 -4.98 7.33
C SER A 37 7.92 -5.82 6.39
N GLU A 38 8.35 -7.06 6.13
CA GLU A 38 7.48 -8.03 5.44
C GLU A 38 6.17 -8.31 6.18
N ALA A 39 6.14 -8.13 7.52
CA ALA A 39 4.91 -8.30 8.27
C ALA A 39 3.89 -7.20 7.95
N ASP A 40 4.37 -5.97 7.71
CA ASP A 40 3.54 -4.85 7.28
C ASP A 40 2.99 -5.11 5.87
N GLU A 41 3.83 -5.56 4.94
CA GLU A 41 3.38 -5.92 3.58
C GLU A 41 2.28 -6.99 3.61
N ARG A 42 2.51 -8.11 4.32
CA ARG A 42 1.50 -9.18 4.45
C ARG A 42 0.21 -8.71 5.10
N PHE A 43 0.30 -7.80 6.07
CA PHE A 43 -0.86 -7.21 6.71
C PHE A 43 -1.65 -6.31 5.75
N LEU A 44 -0.96 -5.44 5.00
CA LEU A 44 -1.60 -4.54 4.03
C LEU A 44 -2.22 -5.30 2.85
N GLU A 45 -1.59 -6.38 2.38
CA GLU A 45 -2.21 -7.31 1.43
C GLU A 45 -3.50 -7.93 1.97
N PHE A 46 -3.50 -8.35 3.24
CA PHE A 46 -4.70 -8.85 3.90
C PHE A 46 -5.79 -7.78 3.94
N VAL A 47 -5.47 -6.55 4.33
CA VAL A 47 -6.42 -5.43 4.33
C VAL A 47 -7.01 -5.22 2.93
N ASN A 48 -6.19 -5.21 1.87
CA ASN A 48 -6.69 -5.10 0.50
C ASN A 48 -7.65 -6.24 0.12
N ARG A 49 -7.34 -7.48 0.53
CA ARG A 49 -8.25 -8.62 0.30
C ARG A 49 -9.59 -8.46 1.03
N GLU A 50 -9.60 -7.90 2.24
CA GLU A 50 -10.85 -7.63 2.98
C GLU A 50 -11.65 -6.48 2.38
N VAL A 51 -10.98 -5.39 1.98
CA VAL A 51 -11.61 -4.26 1.29
C VAL A 51 -12.21 -4.70 -0.05
N ALA A 52 -11.52 -5.56 -0.81
CA ALA A 52 -12.03 -6.10 -2.07
C ALA A 52 -13.33 -6.91 -1.93
N LYS A 53 -13.66 -7.44 -0.75
CA LYS A 53 -14.91 -8.19 -0.52
C LYS A 53 -16.15 -7.30 -0.43
N ILE A 54 -15.96 -6.00 -0.18
CA ILE A 54 -17.06 -5.03 -0.01
C ILE A 54 -17.17 -4.05 -1.19
N LEU A 55 -16.38 -4.24 -2.25
CA LEU A 55 -16.37 -3.46 -3.49
C LEU A 55 -16.81 -4.33 -4.68
#